data_AF-A0AAW1EG90-F1
#
_entry.id   AF-A0AAW1EG90-F1
#
_cell.length_a   1.000
_cell.length_b   1.000
_cell.length_c   1.000
_cell.angle_alpha   90.00
_cell.angle_beta   90.00
_cell.angle_gamma   90.00
#
_symmetry.space_group_name_H-M   'P 1'
#
loop_
_entity.id
_entity.type
_entity.pdbx_description
1 polymer ?
#
loop_
_entity_poly.entity_id
_entity_poly.type
_entity_poly.pdbx_seq_one_letter_code
_entity_poly.pdbx_strand_id
1 'polypeptide(L)'
;MVAEMASCGAACHLEDGDGDIPALENKDNLTESDSSSENNGTSAEESSEEEDEEEEEEEDSAEGCAEKDGGEEENEAADAEESKKDSVSGCKADLSNGKDVLTNERQFIMCCEKCKAIQQSHGNELVTPRRISKGRLQVQLEGEGTYQCSVTGLVFEASERVLVRYSVLSWSKFGAFLRDSWKFAGPIFNVDTVNKDASVLTSIQFPHSICLADPENEMTFSVLHIKDDRPLIEPTVDHSGSHVKWNVTSLSPVGPIIQTSQSVEHHGVVLVYKQLCSDNNNNNYSFHIYLATNSSSDIKDIGKQVRGYKNRYIRIEKPPTCKLDEGTYRLLCEPEGEIKPQDLKFTLAVTKMKGYFEAFFEQPPPFKLSLIEINTEETVWSGTIREGDCVDKTEKKPRKRTSSRQRSSSPSEEETACKRPRFQDESDGVKTGITLDQDMSEKQLLQLAKRLGKEWKQVAIFLDLNSSELDDIQAAEKDVTMQKLKMLVVWKSRRRPGEATAYQLGKSLEELDDLPTEVHQTLKDMVNNRAAK
;
A
#
# COMPACT_ATOMS: atom_id res chain seq x y z
N MET A 1 -53.50 33.76 -11.16
CA MET A 1 -52.36 33.59 -12.08
C MET A 1 -51.34 32.77 -11.31
N VAL A 2 -51.27 31.44 -11.37
CA VAL A 2 -51.77 30.44 -12.37
C VAL A 2 -51.02 30.49 -13.70
N ALA A 3 -49.99 29.64 -13.78
CA ALA A 3 -49.26 29.02 -14.91
C ALA A 3 -48.07 28.27 -14.23
N GLU A 4 -47.78 26.96 -14.31
CA GLU A 4 -47.91 25.91 -15.35
C GLU A 4 -47.15 26.22 -16.66
N MET A 5 -46.49 25.27 -17.35
CA MET A 5 -45.85 23.98 -17.00
C MET A 5 -45.11 23.46 -18.26
N ALA A 6 -43.86 22.99 -18.17
CA ALA A 6 -43.16 22.09 -19.13
C ALA A 6 -41.69 21.90 -18.66
N SER A 7 -41.04 20.74 -18.56
CA SER A 7 -41.19 19.36 -19.08
C SER A 7 -40.46 19.06 -20.42
N CYS A 8 -40.07 17.77 -20.57
CA CYS A 8 -39.18 17.14 -21.58
C CYS A 8 -37.66 17.36 -21.38
N GLY A 9 -36.78 16.34 -21.32
CA GLY A 9 -36.99 14.89 -21.08
C GLY A 9 -36.43 13.93 -22.16
N ALA A 10 -35.24 13.39 -21.94
CA ALA A 10 -34.70 12.11 -22.45
C ALA A 10 -33.43 11.79 -21.62
N ALA A 11 -33.17 10.63 -21.00
CA ALA A 11 -33.51 9.21 -21.23
C ALA A 11 -32.55 8.47 -22.19
N CYS A 12 -31.59 7.73 -21.61
CA CYS A 12 -30.81 6.68 -22.25
C CYS A 12 -30.71 5.49 -21.27
N HIS A 13 -31.52 4.45 -21.49
CA HIS A 13 -31.44 3.16 -20.78
C HIS A 13 -30.63 2.20 -21.65
N LEU A 14 -29.76 1.37 -21.05
CA LEU A 14 -29.20 0.18 -21.69
C LEU A 14 -29.01 -0.95 -20.66
N GLU A 15 -29.91 -1.92 -20.76
CA GLU A 15 -29.79 -3.33 -20.34
C GLU A 15 -28.77 -4.05 -21.26
N ASP A 16 -28.25 -5.26 -21.02
CA ASP A 16 -28.14 -6.08 -19.80
C ASP A 16 -26.95 -7.06 -19.99
N GLY A 17 -26.59 -7.85 -18.97
CA GLY A 17 -25.49 -8.82 -19.07
C GLY A 17 -25.54 -9.94 -18.04
N ASP A 18 -26.40 -10.93 -18.28
CA ASP A 18 -26.70 -12.05 -17.38
C ASP A 18 -25.56 -13.10 -17.27
N GLY A 19 -25.62 -13.95 -16.24
CA GLY A 19 -24.58 -14.91 -15.85
C GLY A 19 -24.98 -16.02 -14.88
N ASP A 20 -26.23 -16.51 -14.94
CA ASP A 20 -26.73 -17.83 -14.50
C ASP A 20 -26.24 -18.44 -13.16
N ILE A 21 -27.18 -18.65 -12.23
CA ILE A 21 -27.07 -19.64 -11.14
C ILE A 21 -28.31 -20.55 -11.20
N PRO A 22 -28.17 -21.89 -11.22
CA PRO A 22 -29.32 -22.80 -11.38
C PRO A 22 -30.19 -22.88 -10.12
N ALA A 23 -31.47 -22.57 -10.26
CA ALA A 23 -32.50 -22.90 -9.27
C ALA A 23 -32.95 -24.37 -9.43
N LEU A 24 -33.21 -25.05 -8.31
CA LEU A 24 -33.77 -26.40 -8.31
C LEU A 24 -35.26 -26.35 -7.94
N GLU A 25 -36.12 -26.97 -8.75
CA GLU A 25 -37.53 -27.11 -8.44
C GLU A 25 -37.75 -28.05 -7.25
N ASN A 26 -38.71 -27.72 -6.37
CA ASN A 26 -39.81 -28.64 -6.09
C ASN A 26 -41.01 -27.91 -5.48
N LYS A 27 -42.16 -28.59 -5.50
CA LYS A 27 -43.50 -27.99 -5.39
C LYS A 27 -44.25 -28.47 -4.14
N ASP A 28 -45.22 -27.66 -3.72
CA ASP A 28 -46.41 -27.97 -2.89
C ASP A 28 -46.25 -28.91 -1.68
N ASN A 29 -46.70 -28.44 -0.50
CA ASN A 29 -48.02 -28.84 0.00
C ASN A 29 -48.53 -27.93 1.13
N LEU A 30 -49.85 -27.91 1.28
CA LEU A 30 -50.59 -27.17 2.31
C LEU A 30 -50.93 -28.08 3.49
N THR A 31 -50.99 -27.52 4.70
CA THR A 31 -52.00 -27.90 5.72
C THR A 31 -52.20 -26.74 6.69
N GLU A 32 -53.46 -26.51 7.07
CA GLU A 32 -53.89 -25.50 8.03
C GLU A 32 -53.87 -26.05 9.46
N SER A 33 -53.74 -25.17 10.47
CA SER A 33 -54.31 -25.42 11.81
C SER A 33 -54.37 -24.11 12.61
N ASP A 34 -55.58 -23.65 12.96
CA ASP A 34 -55.78 -22.49 13.83
C ASP A 34 -55.34 -22.74 15.28
N SER A 35 -55.03 -21.66 16.00
CA SER A 35 -55.47 -21.49 17.40
C SER A 35 -55.38 -20.04 17.84
N SER A 36 -56.53 -19.46 18.18
CA SER A 36 -56.67 -18.14 18.79
C SER A 36 -56.55 -18.20 20.32
N SER A 37 -55.99 -17.16 20.95
CA SER A 37 -56.67 -16.51 22.08
C SER A 37 -56.05 -15.14 22.40
N GLU A 38 -56.90 -14.21 22.78
CA GLU A 38 -56.52 -12.88 23.27
C GLU A 38 -56.19 -12.95 24.77
N ASN A 39 -55.44 -11.98 25.29
CA ASN A 39 -55.90 -11.33 26.51
C ASN A 39 -55.37 -9.89 26.64
N ASN A 40 -56.16 -9.05 27.30
CA ASN A 40 -55.90 -7.62 27.48
C ASN A 40 -55.66 -7.34 28.97
N GLY A 41 -54.79 -6.38 29.32
CA GLY A 41 -54.42 -6.11 30.71
C GLY A 41 -53.74 -4.75 30.90
N THR A 42 -54.40 -3.86 31.62
CA THR A 42 -53.95 -2.48 31.88
C THR A 42 -54.01 -2.15 33.37
N SER A 43 -53.00 -1.45 33.88
CA SER A 43 -52.96 -0.52 35.04
C SER A 43 -51.47 -0.12 35.22
N ALA A 44 -51.03 1.14 35.42
CA ALA A 44 -51.53 2.25 36.25
C ALA A 44 -51.37 1.97 37.76
N GLU A 45 -50.93 2.89 38.62
CA GLU A 45 -50.30 4.23 38.52
C GLU A 45 -49.64 4.50 39.91
N GLU A 46 -49.19 5.73 40.20
CA GLU A 46 -48.87 6.26 41.55
C GLU A 46 -47.54 5.76 42.20
N SER A 47 -46.85 6.42 43.15
CA SER A 47 -46.67 7.83 43.64
C SER A 47 -45.65 7.74 44.83
N SER A 48 -44.98 8.76 45.39
CA SER A 48 -44.86 10.23 45.27
C SER A 48 -43.45 10.63 45.80
N GLU A 49 -42.74 11.65 45.30
CA GLU A 49 -42.59 13.05 45.82
C GLU A 49 -41.76 13.23 47.14
N GLU A 50 -41.20 14.44 47.31
CA GLU A 50 -40.40 15.04 48.42
C GLU A 50 -38.94 14.53 48.60
N GLU A 51 -37.86 15.34 48.63
CA GLU A 51 -37.46 16.50 49.49
C GLU A 51 -36.96 16.03 50.89
N ASP A 52 -35.85 16.51 51.50
CA ASP A 52 -34.98 17.70 51.32
C ASP A 52 -33.55 17.55 51.95
N GLU A 53 -32.69 18.59 51.83
CA GLU A 53 -31.67 19.21 52.75
C GLU A 53 -30.92 18.38 53.86
N GLU A 54 -29.72 18.70 54.42
CA GLU A 54 -28.58 19.62 54.17
C GLU A 54 -27.33 19.19 55.02
N GLU A 55 -26.18 19.86 54.79
CA GLU A 55 -24.97 20.16 55.64
C GLU A 55 -24.46 19.29 56.85
N GLU A 56 -23.12 19.03 56.85
CA GLU A 56 -22.06 19.33 57.88
C GLU A 56 -22.17 18.83 59.37
N GLU A 57 -21.14 18.73 60.25
CA GLU A 57 -19.64 18.78 60.22
C GLU A 57 -19.06 18.00 61.48
N GLU A 58 -17.80 18.23 61.89
CA GLU A 58 -17.15 17.95 63.20
C GLU A 58 -16.77 16.49 63.59
N GLU A 59 -15.47 16.13 63.77
CA GLU A 59 -14.54 16.28 64.94
C GLU A 59 -14.70 15.16 66.02
N ASP A 60 -13.72 14.80 66.88
CA ASP A 60 -12.41 15.38 67.27
C ASP A 60 -11.38 14.29 67.72
N SER A 61 -10.12 14.72 67.92
CA SER A 61 -9.19 14.35 69.02
C SER A 61 -8.17 13.22 68.86
N ALA A 62 -6.96 13.24 69.47
CA ALA A 62 -6.10 14.34 69.99
C ALA A 62 -4.70 13.77 70.39
N GLU A 63 -3.75 14.66 70.77
CA GLU A 63 -2.43 14.41 71.40
C GLU A 63 -1.32 13.74 70.52
N GLY A 64 -0.03 14.10 70.60
CA GLY A 64 0.63 15.17 71.37
C GLY A 64 2.14 15.32 71.09
N CYS A 65 2.67 16.54 71.28
CA CYS A 65 4.02 17.08 71.01
C CYS A 65 5.25 16.19 71.36
N ALA A 66 6.44 16.25 70.74
CA ALA A 66 7.21 17.27 69.98
C ALA A 66 8.13 18.23 70.78
N GLU A 67 9.46 18.10 70.58
CA GLU A 67 10.57 19.08 70.80
C GLU A 67 11.67 18.77 69.74
N LYS A 68 12.26 19.69 68.94
CA LYS A 68 13.13 20.89 69.21
C LYS A 68 14.61 20.53 69.49
N ASP A 69 15.64 21.28 69.04
CA ASP A 69 15.79 22.40 68.07
C ASP A 69 17.31 22.63 67.75
N GLY A 70 17.67 23.25 66.59
CA GLY A 70 19.03 23.72 66.22
C GLY A 70 20.16 22.67 66.03
N GLY A 71 21.33 23.00 65.42
CA GLY A 71 21.74 24.20 64.69
C GLY A 71 23.27 24.26 64.38
N GLU A 72 23.64 24.97 63.29
CA GLU A 72 24.97 25.56 62.97
C GLU A 72 26.18 24.66 62.53
N GLU A 73 27.21 25.36 62.01
CA GLU A 73 28.33 24.93 61.14
C GLU A 73 29.59 24.52 61.97
N GLU A 74 30.81 24.21 61.49
CA GLU A 74 31.57 24.54 60.27
C GLU A 74 32.86 23.65 60.13
N ASN A 75 33.56 23.72 58.97
CA ASN A 75 35.01 23.48 58.73
C ASN A 75 35.69 22.09 58.51
N GLU A 76 36.30 22.00 57.30
CA GLU A 76 37.73 21.71 56.98
C GLU A 76 38.33 20.30 56.66
N ALA A 77 39.33 20.37 55.76
CA ALA A 77 40.45 19.46 55.44
C ALA A 77 40.26 18.07 54.75
N ALA A 78 40.53 18.06 53.42
CA ALA A 78 41.35 17.14 52.59
C ALA A 78 41.72 15.70 53.08
N ASP A 79 41.80 14.66 52.22
CA ASP A 79 42.94 14.48 51.27
C ASP A 79 42.77 13.38 50.17
N ALA A 80 43.73 13.37 49.23
CA ALA A 80 44.22 12.26 48.37
C ALA A 80 43.38 11.55 47.26
N GLU A 81 43.90 11.73 46.03
CA GLU A 81 43.82 10.92 44.79
C GLU A 81 44.07 9.38 44.92
N GLU A 82 43.44 8.55 44.06
CA GLU A 82 44.10 7.92 42.88
C GLU A 82 43.29 6.74 42.21
N SER A 83 42.63 7.04 41.08
CA SER A 83 42.54 6.25 39.80
C SER A 83 42.12 4.76 39.66
N LYS A 84 41.66 4.44 38.43
CA LYS A 84 41.59 3.11 37.73
C LYS A 84 40.47 2.15 38.22
N LYS A 85 39.77 1.39 37.35
CA LYS A 85 39.91 1.16 35.89
C LYS A 85 38.61 0.59 35.29
N ASP A 86 38.18 1.11 34.14
CA ASP A 86 37.20 0.42 33.28
C ASP A 86 37.80 -0.79 32.55
N SER A 87 36.95 -1.78 32.24
CA SER A 87 37.26 -2.83 31.26
C SER A 87 36.03 -3.22 30.44
N VAL A 88 35.88 -2.59 29.28
CA VAL A 88 34.84 -2.93 28.30
C VAL A 88 35.15 -4.27 27.64
N SER A 89 34.23 -5.22 27.72
CA SER A 89 34.22 -6.43 26.90
C SER A 89 33.43 -6.18 25.62
N GLY A 90 34.10 -6.18 24.46
CA GLY A 90 33.47 -5.93 23.17
C GLY A 90 33.54 -7.12 22.23
N CYS A 91 32.39 -7.55 21.71
CA CYS A 91 32.31 -8.38 20.51
C CYS A 91 31.89 -7.51 19.31
N LYS A 92 32.47 -7.79 18.14
CA LYS A 92 32.41 -6.90 16.97
C LYS A 92 31.12 -7.09 16.17
N ALA A 93 30.58 -5.98 15.66
CA ALA A 93 29.67 -6.00 14.51
C ALA A 93 30.50 -5.84 13.22
N ASP A 94 30.42 -6.81 12.30
CA ASP A 94 31.09 -6.71 11.01
C ASP A 94 30.27 -5.85 10.03
N LEU A 95 30.72 -4.61 9.84
CA LEU A 95 30.14 -3.67 8.89
C LEU A 95 30.48 -4.06 7.45
N SER A 96 29.47 -4.48 6.67
CA SER A 96 29.59 -4.64 5.21
C SER A 96 28.68 -3.65 4.47
N ASN A 97 29.28 -2.82 3.60
CA ASN A 97 28.57 -1.75 2.90
C ASN A 97 27.67 -2.28 1.76
N GLY A 98 26.40 -2.51 2.06
CA GLY A 98 25.32 -2.71 1.09
C GLY A 98 24.55 -1.41 0.82
N LYS A 99 24.35 -1.04 -0.46
CA LYS A 99 23.74 0.25 -0.84
C LYS A 99 22.24 0.33 -0.56
N ASP A 100 21.78 1.54 -0.32
CA ASP A 100 20.40 1.90 -0.03
C ASP A 100 19.41 1.48 -1.15
N VAL A 101 18.65 0.42 -0.87
CA VAL A 101 17.41 0.05 -1.59
C VAL A 101 16.28 -0.24 -0.56
N LEU A 102 16.46 0.21 0.68
CA LEU A 102 15.74 -0.28 1.88
C LEU A 102 14.66 0.66 2.46
N THR A 103 14.30 1.75 1.79
CA THR A 103 13.31 2.72 2.33
C THR A 103 11.86 2.24 2.27
N ASN A 104 11.49 1.43 1.27
CA ASN A 104 10.09 1.04 1.06
C ASN A 104 9.66 -0.25 1.82
N GLU A 105 10.62 -0.98 2.42
CA GLU A 105 10.39 -2.32 2.97
C GLU A 105 10.13 -2.33 4.50
N ARG A 106 10.22 -1.17 5.18
CA ARG A 106 10.13 -1.06 6.64
C ARG A 106 8.82 -0.51 7.21
N GLN A 107 7.84 -0.15 6.37
CA GLN A 107 6.61 0.53 6.80
C GLN A 107 5.75 -0.32 7.78
N PHE A 108 5.90 -1.65 7.78
CA PHE A 108 5.17 -2.58 8.66
C PHE A 108 5.72 -2.75 10.09
N ILE A 109 6.91 -2.22 10.41
CA ILE A 109 7.64 -2.53 11.66
C ILE A 109 7.81 -1.26 12.52
N MET A 110 6.84 -0.34 12.45
CA MET A 110 6.81 0.89 13.24
C MET A 110 5.53 0.93 14.09
N CYS A 111 5.67 0.48 15.33
CA CYS A 111 4.74 0.72 16.44
C CYS A 111 5.48 1.50 17.55
N CYS A 112 4.77 2.02 18.55
CA CYS A 112 5.38 2.74 19.67
C CYS A 112 6.26 1.83 20.54
N GLU A 113 7.22 2.40 21.29
CA GLU A 113 8.17 1.60 22.09
C GLU A 113 7.48 0.64 23.09
N LYS A 114 6.34 1.05 23.68
CA LYS A 114 5.51 0.17 24.51
C LYS A 114 5.02 -1.06 23.73
N CYS A 115 4.53 -0.88 22.51
CA CYS A 115 4.08 -1.98 21.65
C CYS A 115 5.24 -2.84 21.12
N LYS A 116 6.44 -2.29 20.93
CA LYS A 116 7.64 -3.09 20.62
C LYS A 116 8.03 -4.02 21.78
N ALA A 117 7.86 -3.59 23.04
CA ALA A 117 8.11 -4.45 24.20
C ALA A 117 7.15 -5.67 24.25
N ILE A 118 6.00 -5.59 23.60
CA ILE A 118 5.00 -6.66 23.47
C ILE A 118 5.27 -7.53 22.20
N GLN A 119 6.39 -7.33 21.49
CA GLN A 119 6.77 -8.18 20.35
C GLN A 119 7.52 -9.44 20.80
N GLN A 120 6.81 -10.57 20.86
CA GLN A 120 7.40 -11.90 20.89
C GLN A 120 8.10 -12.21 19.55
N SER A 121 9.33 -11.70 19.37
CA SER A 121 10.14 -11.92 18.15
C SER A 121 10.75 -13.32 18.09
N HIS A 122 9.89 -14.32 17.92
CA HIS A 122 10.32 -15.59 17.35
C HIS A 122 10.93 -15.34 15.96
N GLY A 123 11.95 -16.13 15.60
CA GLY A 123 12.77 -15.91 14.41
C GLY A 123 12.05 -16.24 13.11
N ASN A 124 11.10 -15.39 12.69
CA ASN A 124 10.35 -15.55 11.46
C ASN A 124 11.26 -15.45 10.22
N GLU A 125 11.12 -16.39 9.27
CA GLU A 125 11.81 -16.29 7.98
C GLU A 125 11.12 -15.23 7.10
N LEU A 126 11.86 -14.21 6.67
CA LEU A 126 11.32 -13.11 5.88
C LEU A 126 11.15 -13.51 4.40
N VAL A 127 9.91 -13.79 4.00
CA VAL A 127 9.55 -14.21 2.64
C VAL A 127 8.97 -13.04 1.83
N THR A 128 9.39 -12.93 0.57
CA THR A 128 8.89 -11.89 -0.35
C THR A 128 7.95 -12.49 -1.39
N PRO A 129 6.65 -12.09 -1.40
CA PRO A 129 5.67 -12.64 -2.32
C PRO A 129 5.87 -12.10 -3.75
N ARG A 130 5.57 -12.94 -4.74
CA ARG A 130 5.41 -12.54 -6.13
C ARG A 130 4.01 -12.02 -6.36
N ARG A 131 3.87 -10.96 -7.17
CA ARG A 131 2.56 -10.51 -7.66
C ARG A 131 2.13 -11.37 -8.84
N ILE A 132 0.82 -11.63 -8.93
CA ILE A 132 0.17 -12.30 -10.05
C ILE A 132 -1.07 -11.51 -10.49
N SER A 133 -1.67 -11.90 -11.61
CA SER A 133 -2.87 -11.26 -12.20
C SER A 133 -3.99 -11.01 -11.19
N LYS A 134 -4.80 -9.96 -11.43
CA LYS A 134 -5.95 -9.55 -10.59
C LYS A 134 -5.57 -9.18 -9.14
N GLY A 135 -4.37 -8.61 -8.95
CA GLY A 135 -3.91 -8.05 -7.67
C GLY A 135 -3.59 -9.08 -6.57
N ARG A 136 -3.56 -10.38 -6.90
CA ARG A 136 -3.23 -11.45 -5.96
C ARG A 136 -1.71 -11.56 -5.75
N LEU A 137 -1.33 -12.09 -4.60
CA LEU A 137 0.03 -12.35 -4.16
C LEU A 137 0.24 -13.86 -4.00
N GLN A 138 1.48 -14.31 -4.17
CA GLN A 138 1.85 -15.72 -4.11
C GLN A 138 3.24 -15.88 -3.49
N VAL A 139 3.37 -16.77 -2.51
CA VAL A 139 4.61 -17.02 -1.76
C VAL A 139 4.82 -18.52 -1.57
N GLN A 140 6.05 -18.98 -1.76
CA GLN A 140 6.45 -20.35 -1.46
C GLN A 140 6.99 -20.38 -0.04
N LEU A 141 6.43 -21.25 0.80
CA LEU A 141 6.97 -21.63 2.10
C LEU A 141 7.71 -22.96 1.87
N GLU A 142 8.98 -23.04 2.28
CA GLU A 142 9.87 -24.13 1.82
C GLU A 142 9.82 -25.40 2.69
N GLY A 143 9.28 -25.32 3.91
CA GLY A 143 9.12 -26.46 4.82
C GLY A 143 8.24 -26.13 6.02
N GLU A 144 8.43 -26.87 7.11
CA GLU A 144 7.88 -26.56 8.43
C GLU A 144 8.55 -25.29 8.99
N GLY A 145 7.77 -24.34 9.51
CA GLY A 145 8.31 -23.11 10.10
C GLY A 145 7.35 -21.92 10.09
N THR A 146 7.85 -20.77 10.58
CA THR A 146 7.10 -19.52 10.68
C THR A 146 7.67 -18.47 9.72
N TYR A 147 6.86 -17.99 8.80
CA TYR A 147 7.27 -17.20 7.64
C TYR A 147 6.54 -15.85 7.59
N GLN A 148 7.28 -14.74 7.63
CA GLN A 148 6.72 -13.38 7.60
C GLN A 148 6.79 -12.74 6.23
N CYS A 149 5.68 -12.19 5.75
CA CYS A 149 5.57 -11.52 4.46
C CYS A 149 6.11 -10.07 4.49
N SER A 150 7.17 -9.79 3.73
CA SER A 150 7.77 -8.45 3.60
C SER A 150 6.85 -7.37 2.99
N VAL A 151 5.78 -7.77 2.28
CA VAL A 151 4.90 -6.85 1.51
C VAL A 151 3.53 -6.62 2.16
N THR A 152 3.14 -7.43 3.15
CA THR A 152 1.85 -7.32 3.84
C THR A 152 1.88 -7.58 5.36
N GLY A 153 3.04 -7.86 5.97
CA GLY A 153 3.14 -8.14 7.41
C GLY A 153 2.72 -9.55 7.83
N LEU A 154 1.69 -10.12 7.18
CA LEU A 154 1.16 -11.48 7.39
C LEU A 154 2.26 -12.50 7.75
N VAL A 155 2.08 -13.18 8.88
CA VAL A 155 2.93 -14.30 9.29
C VAL A 155 2.15 -15.60 9.08
N PHE A 156 2.75 -16.56 8.40
CA PHE A 156 2.20 -17.90 8.17
C PHE A 156 3.00 -18.92 8.97
N GLU A 157 2.34 -19.72 9.79
CA GLU A 157 2.92 -20.88 10.45
C GLU A 157 2.51 -22.12 9.65
N ALA A 158 3.49 -22.85 9.11
CA ALA A 158 3.29 -23.96 8.19
C ALA A 158 3.88 -25.26 8.76
N SER A 159 3.18 -26.37 8.57
CA SER A 159 3.62 -27.71 8.99
C SER A 159 4.39 -28.46 7.89
N GLU A 160 4.26 -28.05 6.63
CA GLU A 160 5.05 -28.58 5.51
C GLU A 160 5.18 -27.57 4.35
N ARG A 161 5.98 -27.94 3.35
CA ARG A 161 6.24 -27.14 2.14
C ARG A 161 4.94 -26.83 1.38
N VAL A 162 4.55 -25.55 1.33
CA VAL A 162 3.29 -25.11 0.73
C VAL A 162 3.43 -23.82 -0.08
N LEU A 163 2.67 -23.76 -1.18
CA LEU A 163 2.59 -22.60 -2.05
C LEU A 163 1.31 -21.84 -1.71
N VAL A 164 1.44 -20.76 -0.94
CA VAL A 164 0.32 -19.93 -0.49
C VAL A 164 0.05 -18.84 -1.51
N ARG A 165 -1.22 -18.63 -1.85
CA ARG A 165 -1.74 -17.48 -2.57
C ARG A 165 -2.65 -16.70 -1.62
N TYR A 166 -2.74 -15.39 -1.84
CA TYR A 166 -3.64 -14.55 -1.06
C TYR A 166 -3.92 -13.21 -1.77
N SER A 167 -4.80 -12.40 -1.19
CA SER A 167 -5.06 -11.02 -1.59
C SER A 167 -5.54 -10.18 -0.42
N VAL A 168 -5.20 -8.88 -0.43
CA VAL A 168 -5.79 -7.91 0.50
C VAL A 168 -7.16 -7.52 -0.04
N LEU A 169 -8.21 -7.68 0.76
CA LEU A 169 -9.57 -7.27 0.42
C LEU A 169 -9.88 -5.87 0.99
N SER A 170 -11.08 -5.37 0.74
CA SER A 170 -11.60 -4.15 1.35
C SER A 170 -12.75 -4.51 2.30
N TRP A 171 -12.71 -3.96 3.51
CA TRP A 171 -13.78 -4.06 4.51
C TRP A 171 -15.14 -3.51 4.03
N SER A 172 -15.18 -2.73 2.94
CA SER A 172 -16.42 -2.25 2.32
C SER A 172 -17.44 -3.34 1.96
N LYS A 173 -16.98 -4.59 1.74
CA LYS A 173 -17.86 -5.76 1.49
C LYS A 173 -18.23 -6.56 2.73
N PHE A 174 -17.58 -6.32 3.87
CA PHE A 174 -17.64 -7.19 5.05
C PHE A 174 -18.03 -6.47 6.35
N GLY A 175 -17.90 -5.13 6.39
CA GLY A 175 -18.20 -4.33 7.58
C GLY A 175 -19.66 -4.41 8.02
N ALA A 176 -20.59 -4.58 7.08
CA ALA A 176 -22.02 -4.76 7.37
C ALA A 176 -22.36 -6.09 8.09
N PHE A 177 -21.38 -6.98 8.29
CA PHE A 177 -21.54 -8.20 9.08
C PHE A 177 -21.12 -8.04 10.56
N LEU A 178 -20.47 -6.93 10.91
CA LEU A 178 -20.13 -6.62 12.30
C LEU A 178 -21.28 -5.88 12.99
N ARG A 179 -21.40 -6.09 14.30
CA ARG A 179 -22.23 -5.27 15.19
C ARG A 179 -21.41 -4.06 15.62
N ASP A 180 -22.08 -2.98 16.04
CA ASP A 180 -21.43 -1.71 16.43
C ASP A 180 -20.38 -1.85 17.56
N SER A 181 -20.44 -2.94 18.35
CA SER A 181 -19.44 -3.29 19.36
C SER A 181 -18.10 -3.80 18.82
N TRP A 182 -17.96 -4.00 17.50
CA TRP A 182 -16.77 -4.57 16.86
C TRP A 182 -16.15 -3.62 15.84
N LYS A 183 -14.89 -3.22 16.07
CA LYS A 183 -14.11 -2.35 15.19
C LYS A 183 -13.09 -3.17 14.39
N PHE A 184 -12.67 -2.68 13.21
CA PHE A 184 -11.62 -3.31 12.40
C PHE A 184 -10.25 -3.07 13.05
N ALA A 185 -9.47 -4.12 13.31
CA ALA A 185 -8.14 -3.97 13.91
C ALA A 185 -7.03 -3.81 12.84
N GLY A 186 -7.24 -4.36 11.64
CA GLY A 186 -6.25 -4.40 10.56
C GLY A 186 -6.87 -4.80 9.22
N PRO A 187 -6.07 -5.13 8.18
CA PRO A 187 -6.59 -5.50 6.86
C PRO A 187 -7.27 -6.88 6.87
N ILE A 188 -8.34 -7.02 6.09
CA ILE A 188 -8.95 -8.32 5.74
C ILE A 188 -8.23 -8.94 4.52
N PHE A 189 -8.00 -10.25 4.57
CA PHE A 189 -7.29 -11.00 3.55
C PHE A 189 -8.11 -12.21 3.10
N ASN A 190 -8.04 -12.57 1.82
CA ASN A 190 -8.44 -13.91 1.36
C ASN A 190 -7.17 -14.72 1.11
N VAL A 191 -7.07 -15.92 1.67
CA VAL A 191 -5.88 -16.80 1.62
C VAL A 191 -6.29 -18.16 1.04
N ASP A 192 -5.47 -18.74 0.16
CA ASP A 192 -5.66 -20.06 -0.44
C ASP A 192 -4.34 -20.82 -0.60
N THR A 193 -4.33 -22.12 -0.32
CA THR A 193 -3.19 -23.01 -0.57
C THR A 193 -3.29 -23.67 -1.94
N VAL A 194 -2.16 -23.85 -2.63
CA VAL A 194 -2.11 -24.47 -3.97
C VAL A 194 -1.76 -25.95 -3.86
N ASN A 195 -2.64 -26.82 -4.36
CA ASN A 195 -2.48 -28.28 -4.40
C ASN A 195 -2.20 -28.92 -3.03
N LYS A 196 -2.68 -28.28 -1.95
CA LYS A 196 -2.55 -28.67 -0.55
C LYS A 196 -3.84 -28.33 0.19
N ASP A 197 -4.04 -28.95 1.35
CA ASP A 197 -5.18 -28.66 2.22
C ASP A 197 -5.00 -27.34 2.99
N ALA A 198 -6.04 -26.88 3.68
CA ALA A 198 -5.97 -25.76 4.62
C ALA A 198 -5.09 -26.07 5.85
N SER A 199 -5.17 -27.31 6.38
CA SER A 199 -4.47 -27.78 7.59
C SER A 199 -2.94 -27.76 7.53
N VAL A 200 -2.37 -27.49 6.34
CA VAL A 200 -0.93 -27.28 6.16
C VAL A 200 -0.46 -25.95 6.77
N LEU A 201 -1.36 -24.97 6.88
CA LEU A 201 -1.14 -23.78 7.70
C LEU A 201 -1.74 -24.04 9.08
N THR A 202 -0.93 -24.05 10.14
CA THR A 202 -1.40 -24.27 11.52
C THR A 202 -2.00 -22.97 12.09
N SER A 203 -1.35 -21.84 11.81
CA SER A 203 -1.81 -20.52 12.23
C SER A 203 -1.46 -19.44 11.21
N ILE A 204 -2.22 -18.33 11.27
CA ILE A 204 -1.92 -17.09 10.56
C ILE A 204 -1.93 -15.96 11.58
N GLN A 205 -0.94 -15.09 11.52
CA GLN A 205 -0.90 -13.86 12.32
C GLN A 205 -1.21 -12.65 11.42
N PHE A 206 -2.28 -11.94 11.76
CA PHE A 206 -2.76 -10.79 11.01
C PHE A 206 -2.20 -9.48 11.60
N PRO A 207 -1.59 -8.59 10.80
CA PRO A 207 -1.13 -7.30 11.29
C PRO A 207 -2.32 -6.41 11.69
N HIS A 208 -2.17 -5.64 12.77
CA HIS A 208 -3.13 -4.64 13.22
C HIS A 208 -2.48 -3.27 13.40
N SER A 209 -3.29 -2.22 13.37
CA SER A 209 -2.87 -0.86 13.72
C SER A 209 -3.12 -0.50 15.18
N ILE A 210 -3.91 -1.28 15.94
CA ILE A 210 -4.24 -1.00 17.36
C ILE A 210 -2.99 -0.74 18.21
N CYS A 211 -3.06 0.27 19.08
CA CYS A 211 -2.02 0.63 20.04
C CYS A 211 -2.33 0.01 21.41
N LEU A 212 -1.46 -0.90 21.86
CA LEU A 212 -1.53 -1.56 23.16
C LEU A 212 -0.64 -0.84 24.19
N ALA A 213 -0.64 0.49 24.14
CA ALA A 213 0.16 1.35 25.01
C ALA A 213 -0.49 1.62 26.37
N ASP A 214 -1.78 1.32 26.49
CA ASP A 214 -2.59 1.47 27.69
C ASP A 214 -3.03 0.06 28.15
N PRO A 215 -2.64 -0.40 29.37
CA PRO A 215 -3.02 -1.70 29.91
C PRO A 215 -4.36 -1.69 30.67
N GLU A 216 -4.96 -0.53 30.94
CA GLU A 216 -6.24 -0.45 31.67
C GLU A 216 -7.45 -0.63 30.75
N ASN A 217 -7.23 -0.53 29.43
CA ASN A 217 -8.25 -0.75 28.41
C ASN A 217 -8.51 -2.26 28.19
N GLU A 218 -9.64 -2.76 28.69
CA GLU A 218 -10.11 -4.12 28.38
C GLU A 218 -10.51 -4.22 26.89
N MET A 219 -9.72 -4.96 26.12
CA MET A 219 -9.96 -5.21 24.70
C MET A 219 -9.90 -6.71 24.38
N THR A 220 -10.88 -7.21 23.63
CA THR A 220 -10.91 -8.59 23.12
C THR A 220 -10.63 -8.61 21.62
N PHE A 221 -9.52 -9.23 21.21
CA PHE A 221 -9.26 -9.54 19.81
C PHE A 221 -10.05 -10.77 19.35
N SER A 222 -10.40 -10.79 18.07
CA SER A 222 -10.97 -11.95 17.36
C SER A 222 -10.70 -11.78 15.85
N VAL A 223 -11.13 -12.74 15.03
CA VAL A 223 -11.19 -12.56 13.57
C VAL A 223 -12.63 -12.66 13.06
N LEU A 224 -12.99 -11.83 12.08
CA LEU A 224 -14.15 -12.11 11.22
C LEU A 224 -13.69 -13.08 10.13
N HIS A 225 -14.40 -14.18 9.96
CA HIS A 225 -14.10 -15.25 9.00
C HIS A 225 -15.36 -15.60 8.20
N ILE A 226 -15.25 -15.73 6.87
CA ILE A 226 -16.41 -15.91 5.96
C ILE A 226 -16.47 -17.35 5.42
N LYS A 227 -17.02 -18.28 6.23
CA LYS A 227 -17.24 -19.68 5.83
C LYS A 227 -18.60 -19.83 5.15
N ASP A 228 -18.64 -20.51 4.01
CA ASP A 228 -19.89 -20.87 3.30
C ASP A 228 -20.83 -19.66 3.10
N ASP A 229 -20.24 -18.53 2.70
CA ASP A 229 -20.85 -17.19 2.54
C ASP A 229 -21.53 -16.63 3.81
N ARG A 230 -21.16 -17.14 5.00
CA ARG A 230 -21.66 -16.69 6.31
C ARG A 230 -20.55 -16.06 7.16
N PRO A 231 -20.79 -14.88 7.76
CA PRO A 231 -19.86 -14.29 8.71
C PRO A 231 -19.87 -15.04 10.05
N LEU A 232 -18.70 -15.44 10.51
CA LEU A 232 -18.45 -16.01 11.83
C LEU A 232 -17.35 -15.22 12.53
N ILE A 233 -17.50 -15.00 13.83
CA ILE A 233 -16.44 -14.44 14.67
C ILE A 233 -15.73 -15.61 15.35
N GLU A 234 -14.43 -15.73 15.13
CA GLU A 234 -13.60 -16.78 15.73
C GLU A 234 -12.58 -16.19 16.72
N PRO A 235 -12.38 -16.83 17.89
CA PRO A 235 -11.45 -16.34 18.90
C PRO A 235 -10.01 -16.44 18.41
N THR A 236 -9.19 -15.50 18.86
CA THR A 236 -7.75 -15.48 18.60
C THR A 236 -6.98 -16.17 19.73
N VAL A 237 -5.82 -16.73 19.41
CA VAL A 237 -5.00 -17.53 20.32
C VAL A 237 -4.14 -16.65 21.23
N ASP A 238 -3.54 -15.63 20.64
CA ASP A 238 -2.59 -14.71 21.28
C ASP A 238 -2.51 -13.42 20.43
N HIS A 239 -1.93 -12.36 20.99
CA HIS A 239 -1.63 -11.14 20.26
C HIS A 239 -0.34 -10.48 20.76
N SER A 240 0.32 -9.75 19.85
CA SER A 240 1.51 -8.94 20.11
C SER A 240 1.19 -7.47 19.90
N GLY A 241 2.14 -6.55 20.16
CA GLY A 241 1.99 -5.13 19.82
C GLY A 241 2.06 -4.80 18.31
N SER A 242 1.65 -5.72 17.43
CA SER A 242 1.61 -5.52 15.97
C SER A 242 0.84 -6.61 15.19
N HIS A 243 0.71 -7.83 15.71
CA HIS A 243 0.07 -8.96 15.05
C HIS A 243 -0.83 -9.77 16.00
N VAL A 244 -1.99 -10.20 15.51
CA VAL A 244 -2.98 -11.06 16.21
C VAL A 244 -2.92 -12.48 15.62
N LYS A 245 -2.74 -13.51 16.46
CA LYS A 245 -2.61 -14.91 16.04
C LYS A 245 -3.95 -15.65 16.05
N TRP A 246 -4.28 -16.32 14.96
CA TRP A 246 -5.45 -17.20 14.83
C TRP A 246 -5.04 -18.56 14.26
N ASN A 247 -5.60 -19.65 14.80
CA ASN A 247 -5.38 -21.00 14.28
C ASN A 247 -6.30 -21.25 13.08
N VAL A 248 -5.77 -21.81 12.00
CA VAL A 248 -6.53 -21.95 10.74
C VAL A 248 -7.61 -23.02 10.90
N THR A 249 -8.88 -22.59 10.85
CA THR A 249 -10.03 -23.52 10.88
C THR A 249 -10.56 -23.84 9.47
N SER A 250 -10.32 -22.95 8.50
CA SER A 250 -10.47 -23.15 7.05
C SER A 250 -9.78 -21.98 6.31
N LEU A 251 -9.67 -22.03 4.99
CA LEU A 251 -9.10 -20.94 4.20
C LEU A 251 -10.17 -20.21 3.37
N SER A 252 -10.44 -18.95 3.73
CA SER A 252 -11.45 -18.08 3.13
C SER A 252 -11.11 -16.60 3.44
N PRO A 253 -11.97 -15.60 3.12
CA PRO A 253 -11.82 -14.24 3.61
C PRO A 253 -11.83 -14.15 5.15
N VAL A 254 -10.74 -13.64 5.74
CA VAL A 254 -10.52 -13.52 7.18
C VAL A 254 -9.76 -12.23 7.52
N GLY A 255 -10.15 -11.54 8.59
CA GLY A 255 -9.52 -10.29 9.02
C GLY A 255 -9.66 -10.00 10.53
N PRO A 256 -8.67 -9.36 11.17
CA PRO A 256 -8.67 -9.13 12.60
C PRO A 256 -9.64 -8.01 12.99
N ILE A 257 -10.39 -8.24 14.06
CA ILE A 257 -11.37 -7.33 14.64
C ILE A 257 -11.14 -7.22 16.15
N ILE A 258 -11.67 -6.16 16.76
CA ILE A 258 -11.52 -5.89 18.19
C ILE A 258 -12.85 -5.45 18.80
N GLN A 259 -13.17 -6.00 19.97
CA GLN A 259 -14.27 -5.55 20.82
C GLN A 259 -13.68 -4.80 22.01
N THR A 260 -14.27 -3.66 22.34
CA THR A 260 -13.86 -2.73 23.40
C THR A 260 -15.07 -1.88 23.79
N SER A 261 -15.09 -1.37 25.02
CA SER A 261 -16.08 -0.41 25.51
C SER A 261 -15.66 1.06 25.32
N GLN A 262 -14.41 1.33 24.90
CA GLN A 262 -13.81 2.68 24.93
C GLN A 262 -13.35 3.18 23.53
N SER A 263 -12.82 4.41 23.53
CA SER A 263 -11.88 4.95 22.53
C SER A 263 -10.63 4.07 22.44
N VAL A 264 -10.06 3.90 21.24
CA VAL A 264 -8.87 3.04 21.05
C VAL A 264 -7.89 3.72 20.12
N GLU A 265 -6.72 4.05 20.66
CA GLU A 265 -5.61 4.57 19.87
C GLU A 265 -5.19 3.58 18.77
N HIS A 266 -5.04 4.10 17.56
CA HIS A 266 -4.41 3.42 16.45
C HIS A 266 -3.03 4.04 16.19
N HIS A 267 -2.04 3.20 15.93
CA HIS A 267 -0.82 3.62 15.24
C HIS A 267 -1.22 4.17 13.87
N GLY A 268 -1.18 5.48 13.73
CA GLY A 268 -1.50 6.21 12.52
C GLY A 268 -0.25 6.56 11.72
N VAL A 269 -0.45 6.98 10.47
CA VAL A 269 0.59 7.54 9.60
C VAL A 269 0.08 8.80 8.92
N VAL A 270 0.95 9.81 8.81
CA VAL A 270 0.67 11.06 8.08
C VAL A 270 1.31 10.99 6.71
N LEU A 271 0.50 10.96 5.64
CA LEU A 271 0.97 10.82 4.27
C LEU A 271 0.98 12.18 3.57
N VAL A 272 2.16 12.79 3.47
CA VAL A 272 2.38 14.05 2.77
C VAL A 272 2.66 13.78 1.28
N TYR A 273 1.92 14.45 0.40
CA TYR A 273 2.12 14.43 -1.05
C TYR A 273 2.28 15.85 -1.59
N LYS A 274 3.45 16.19 -2.15
CA LYS A 274 3.65 17.48 -2.86
C LYS A 274 3.05 17.39 -4.26
N GLN A 275 2.31 18.42 -4.68
CA GLN A 275 1.89 18.60 -6.07
C GLN A 275 3.07 19.05 -6.94
N LEU A 276 3.21 18.45 -8.12
CA LEU A 276 4.09 18.93 -9.18
C LEU A 276 3.28 19.78 -10.17
N CYS A 277 3.58 21.08 -10.24
CA CYS A 277 3.11 21.91 -11.34
C CYS A 277 3.81 21.50 -12.65
N SER A 278 3.14 21.62 -13.79
CA SER A 278 3.75 21.35 -15.11
C SER A 278 4.45 22.59 -15.68
N ASP A 279 4.11 23.77 -15.18
CA ASP A 279 4.64 25.05 -15.66
C ASP A 279 5.91 25.42 -14.89
N ASN A 280 7.04 25.47 -15.62
CA ASN A 280 8.40 25.70 -15.12
C ASN A 280 8.65 27.07 -14.43
N ASN A 281 7.60 27.87 -14.21
CA ASN A 281 7.68 29.27 -13.77
C ASN A 281 6.87 29.55 -12.49
N ASN A 282 6.32 28.54 -11.83
CA ASN A 282 5.44 28.69 -10.67
C ASN A 282 6.01 27.94 -9.45
N ASN A 283 6.73 28.64 -8.56
CA ASN A 283 7.38 28.08 -7.36
C ASN A 283 6.38 27.81 -6.22
N ASN A 284 5.23 27.23 -6.53
CA ASN A 284 4.12 27.09 -5.58
C ASN A 284 4.23 25.76 -4.84
N TYR A 285 4.20 25.80 -3.51
CA TYR A 285 4.33 24.62 -2.67
C TYR A 285 2.95 24.21 -2.15
N SER A 286 2.17 23.52 -3.00
CA SER A 286 0.94 22.82 -2.58
C SER A 286 1.26 21.39 -2.13
N PHE A 287 0.70 21.00 -0.99
CA PHE A 287 0.77 19.65 -0.43
C PHE A 287 -0.64 19.15 -0.08
N HIS A 288 -0.90 17.87 -0.34
CA HIS A 288 -2.04 17.15 0.24
C HIS A 288 -1.52 16.29 1.40
N ILE A 289 -2.06 16.47 2.61
CA ILE A 289 -1.71 15.73 3.81
C ILE A 289 -2.88 14.84 4.21
N TYR A 290 -2.71 13.53 4.11
CA TYR A 290 -3.72 12.53 4.49
C TYR A 290 -3.41 11.93 5.86
N LEU A 291 -4.46 11.65 6.63
CA LEU A 291 -4.42 10.84 7.84
C LEU A 291 -4.86 9.41 7.50
N ALA A 292 -4.15 8.41 8.03
CA ALA A 292 -4.44 7.00 7.81
C ALA A 292 -4.04 6.15 9.03
N THR A 293 -4.63 4.97 9.19
CA THR A 293 -4.04 3.93 10.05
C THR A 293 -2.71 3.47 9.45
N ASN A 294 -1.82 2.87 10.24
CA ASN A 294 -0.64 2.14 9.73
C ASN A 294 -1.02 0.78 9.12
N SER A 295 -2.10 0.76 8.34
CA SER A 295 -2.56 -0.39 7.57
C SER A 295 -2.16 -0.25 6.11
N SER A 296 -1.68 -1.34 5.53
CA SER A 296 -1.36 -1.35 4.11
C SER A 296 -2.60 -1.32 3.20
N SER A 297 -3.83 -1.48 3.70
CA SER A 297 -5.04 -1.15 2.95
C SER A 297 -5.11 0.35 2.68
N ASP A 298 -5.12 1.13 3.76
CA ASP A 298 -5.41 2.56 3.78
C ASP A 298 -4.33 3.33 3.01
N ILE A 299 -3.07 2.99 3.27
CA ILE A 299 -1.91 3.59 2.57
C ILE A 299 -1.96 3.28 1.06
N LYS A 300 -2.40 2.07 0.66
CA LYS A 300 -2.55 1.71 -0.77
C LYS A 300 -3.74 2.41 -1.41
N ASP A 301 -4.85 2.58 -0.69
CA ASP A 301 -6.08 3.18 -1.19
C ASP A 301 -6.00 4.70 -1.32
N ILE A 302 -5.38 5.39 -0.35
CA ILE A 302 -4.96 6.80 -0.51
C ILE A 302 -3.98 6.92 -1.68
N GLY A 303 -3.05 5.97 -1.82
CA GLY A 303 -2.16 5.90 -2.98
C GLY A 303 -2.90 5.76 -4.32
N LYS A 304 -4.02 5.02 -4.37
CA LYS A 304 -4.89 4.93 -5.56
C LYS A 304 -5.60 6.27 -5.81
N GLN A 305 -6.19 6.86 -4.77
CA GLN A 305 -6.89 8.15 -4.83
C GLN A 305 -5.96 9.25 -5.39
N VAL A 306 -4.74 9.38 -4.87
CA VAL A 306 -3.76 10.37 -5.34
C VAL A 306 -3.33 10.13 -6.80
N ARG A 307 -3.20 8.87 -7.23
CA ARG A 307 -2.93 8.53 -8.65
C ARG A 307 -4.13 8.74 -9.58
N GLY A 308 -5.34 8.89 -9.04
CA GLY A 308 -6.56 9.20 -9.80
C GLY A 308 -6.74 10.68 -10.11
N TYR A 309 -5.93 11.57 -9.53
CA TYR A 309 -5.97 13.00 -9.82
C TYR A 309 -5.26 13.34 -11.14
N LYS A 310 -5.69 14.45 -11.77
CA LYS A 310 -5.10 14.95 -13.03
C LYS A 310 -3.69 15.52 -12.86
N ASN A 311 -3.37 16.02 -11.66
CA ASN A 311 -2.06 16.59 -11.35
C ASN A 311 -1.10 15.48 -10.91
N ARG A 312 0.20 15.62 -11.22
CA ARG A 312 1.22 14.70 -10.69
C ARG A 312 1.52 15.06 -9.23
N TYR A 313 1.69 14.04 -8.39
CA TYR A 313 2.08 14.19 -6.98
C TYR A 313 3.27 13.30 -6.64
N ILE A 314 4.15 13.77 -5.77
CA ILE A 314 5.25 12.96 -5.18
C ILE A 314 4.99 12.76 -3.68
N ARG A 315 5.08 11.52 -3.20
CA ARG A 315 5.02 11.22 -1.76
C ARG A 315 6.30 11.70 -1.10
N ILE A 316 6.18 12.50 -0.04
CA ILE A 316 7.30 12.90 0.79
C ILE A 316 7.38 11.94 1.99
N GLU A 317 8.56 11.38 2.23
CA GLU A 317 8.83 10.56 3.42
C GLU A 317 9.08 11.47 4.64
N LYS A 318 8.37 11.18 5.74
CA LYS A 318 8.39 11.92 7.01
C LYS A 318 8.34 10.94 8.19
N PRO A 319 8.56 11.39 9.46
CA PRO A 319 8.51 10.50 10.63
C PRO A 319 7.26 9.61 10.60
N PRO A 320 7.43 8.27 10.72
CA PRO A 320 6.50 7.33 10.11
C PRO A 320 5.16 7.20 10.83
N THR A 321 5.12 7.50 12.12
CA THR A 321 4.03 7.11 13.02
C THR A 321 3.52 8.25 13.88
N CYS A 322 2.22 8.21 14.16
CA CYS A 322 1.51 9.00 15.16
C CYS A 322 0.52 8.11 15.92
N LYS A 323 -0.16 8.67 16.92
CA LYS A 323 -1.40 8.11 17.47
C LYS A 323 -2.58 8.79 16.76
N LEU A 324 -3.65 8.05 16.46
CA LEU A 324 -4.92 8.57 15.94
C LEU A 324 -6.08 7.77 16.54
N ASP A 325 -7.17 8.44 16.89
CA ASP A 325 -8.50 7.84 17.15
C ASP A 325 -9.56 8.62 16.35
N GLU A 326 -10.85 8.25 16.43
CA GLU A 326 -11.95 8.89 15.67
C GLU A 326 -12.33 10.30 16.17
N GLY A 327 -11.36 11.21 16.17
CA GLY A 327 -11.50 12.61 16.53
C GLY A 327 -11.54 13.59 15.35
N THR A 328 -11.47 14.87 15.68
CA THR A 328 -11.27 15.96 14.71
C THR A 328 -9.89 16.57 14.94
N TYR A 329 -9.12 16.70 13.87
CA TYR A 329 -7.72 17.11 13.90
C TYR A 329 -7.54 18.45 13.17
N ARG A 330 -6.54 19.22 13.60
CA ARG A 330 -6.11 20.49 13.00
C ARG A 330 -4.64 20.37 12.59
N LEU A 331 -4.32 20.87 11.40
CA LEU A 331 -2.93 20.95 10.92
C LEU A 331 -2.43 22.38 11.07
N LEU A 332 -1.38 22.59 11.86
CA LEU A 332 -0.67 23.87 11.97
C LEU A 332 0.63 23.84 11.18
N CYS A 333 1.13 25.01 10.80
CA CYS A 333 2.43 25.16 10.14
C CYS A 333 3.20 26.40 10.60
N GLU A 334 4.52 26.27 10.69
CA GLU A 334 5.49 27.37 10.80
C GLU A 334 6.45 27.32 9.58
N PRO A 335 6.57 28.37 8.75
CA PRO A 335 5.72 29.57 8.72
C PRO A 335 4.26 29.26 8.42
N GLU A 336 3.38 30.20 8.75
CA GLU A 336 1.94 30.14 8.44
C GLU A 336 1.70 30.07 6.93
N GLY A 337 0.64 29.37 6.53
CA GLY A 337 0.24 29.18 5.13
C GLY A 337 -1.23 28.78 5.02
N GLU A 338 -1.76 28.75 3.80
CA GLU A 338 -3.18 28.48 3.58
C GLU A 338 -3.47 26.98 3.73
N ILE A 339 -4.08 26.59 4.85
CA ILE A 339 -4.47 25.20 5.17
C ILE A 339 -6.00 25.06 5.11
N LYS A 340 -6.49 24.12 4.30
CA LYS A 340 -7.92 23.88 4.06
C LYS A 340 -8.23 22.36 4.03
N PRO A 341 -9.27 21.86 4.72
CA PRO A 341 -10.08 22.57 5.71
C PRO A 341 -9.23 22.97 6.93
N GLN A 342 -9.75 23.88 7.76
CA GLN A 342 -9.13 24.22 9.04
C GLN A 342 -9.06 22.98 9.95
N ASP A 343 -10.18 22.26 10.04
CA ASP A 343 -10.38 21.09 10.88
C ASP A 343 -10.85 19.90 10.01
N LEU A 344 -10.27 18.71 10.24
CA LEU A 344 -10.54 17.49 9.48
C LEU A 344 -10.96 16.36 10.44
N LYS A 345 -12.16 15.82 10.25
CA LYS A 345 -12.60 14.62 10.99
C LYS A 345 -11.87 13.38 10.45
N PHE A 346 -11.16 12.67 11.32
CA PHE A 346 -10.65 11.34 11.03
C PHE A 346 -11.74 10.30 11.29
N THR A 347 -11.69 9.18 10.57
CA THR A 347 -12.55 8.04 10.82
C THR A 347 -11.91 6.75 10.31
N LEU A 348 -12.10 5.69 11.08
CA LEU A 348 -11.74 4.31 10.78
C LEU A 348 -12.70 3.69 9.77
N ALA A 349 -13.88 4.28 9.57
CA ALA A 349 -14.87 3.85 8.59
C ALA A 349 -14.32 3.78 7.16
N VAL A 350 -14.83 2.82 6.39
CA VAL A 350 -14.40 2.55 5.01
C VAL A 350 -15.05 3.54 4.04
N THR A 351 -14.40 4.68 3.83
CA THR A 351 -14.88 5.72 2.90
C THR A 351 -14.35 5.51 1.48
N LYS A 352 -15.15 5.87 0.47
CA LYS A 352 -14.76 5.78 -0.96
C LYS A 352 -13.55 6.66 -1.31
N MET A 353 -13.38 7.75 -0.59
CA MET A 353 -12.21 8.62 -0.60
C MET A 353 -11.90 9.02 0.85
N LYS A 354 -10.63 9.13 1.24
CA LYS A 354 -10.24 9.73 2.52
C LYS A 354 -10.07 11.24 2.31
N GLY A 355 -10.44 12.01 3.33
CA GLY A 355 -10.19 13.45 3.39
C GLY A 355 -8.71 13.77 3.57
N TYR A 356 -8.33 15.00 3.29
CA TYR A 356 -6.97 15.50 3.43
C TYR A 356 -6.99 17.00 3.74
N PHE A 357 -5.90 17.50 4.32
CA PHE A 357 -5.59 18.92 4.33
C PHE A 357 -4.86 19.27 3.03
N GLU A 358 -5.36 20.25 2.28
CA GLU A 358 -4.56 20.99 1.31
C GLU A 358 -3.80 22.10 2.06
N ALA A 359 -2.48 22.10 1.99
CA ALA A 359 -1.62 23.13 2.58
C ALA A 359 -0.81 23.81 1.47
N PHE A 360 -0.97 25.13 1.33
CA PHE A 360 -0.39 25.93 0.28
C PHE A 360 0.53 27.03 0.85
N PHE A 361 1.73 27.13 0.27
CA PHE A 361 2.73 28.13 0.66
C PHE A 361 3.31 28.84 -0.59
N GLU A 362 3.35 30.16 -0.54
CA GLU A 362 4.06 31.01 -1.52
C GLU A 362 5.57 31.09 -1.22
N GLN A 363 5.95 31.02 0.06
CA GLN A 363 7.34 31.02 0.51
C GLN A 363 7.98 29.63 0.30
N PRO A 364 9.29 29.53 0.09
CA PRO A 364 9.98 28.25 0.01
C PRO A 364 10.11 27.55 1.40
N PRO A 365 10.30 26.22 1.43
CA PRO A 365 10.62 25.48 2.66
C PRO A 365 11.87 26.02 3.37
N PRO A 366 12.03 25.81 4.69
CA PRO A 366 11.38 24.77 5.48
C PRO A 366 9.98 25.11 5.98
N PHE A 367 9.11 24.09 6.02
CA PHE A 367 7.79 24.13 6.65
C PHE A 367 7.75 23.11 7.80
N LYS A 368 7.55 23.55 9.04
CA LYS A 368 7.33 22.67 10.20
C LYS A 368 5.83 22.45 10.34
N LEU A 369 5.34 21.28 9.95
CA LEU A 369 3.95 20.87 10.17
C LEU A 369 3.79 20.23 11.55
N SER A 370 2.68 20.53 12.23
CA SER A 370 2.22 19.87 13.45
C SER A 370 0.77 19.46 13.30
N LEU A 371 0.43 18.21 13.60
CA LEU A 371 -0.94 17.72 13.68
C LEU A 371 -1.38 17.70 15.13
N ILE A 372 -2.51 18.34 15.42
CA ILE A 372 -3.08 18.48 16.76
C ILE A 372 -4.48 17.86 16.78
N GLU A 373 -4.81 17.12 17.83
CA GLU A 373 -6.18 16.69 18.09
C GLU A 373 -6.95 17.79 18.84
N ILE A 374 -8.14 18.15 18.37
CA ILE A 374 -8.83 19.36 18.85
C ILE A 374 -9.41 19.19 20.27
N ASN A 375 -9.77 17.96 20.65
CA ASN A 375 -10.42 17.70 21.95
C ASN A 375 -9.43 17.62 23.11
N THR A 376 -8.18 17.24 22.84
CA THR A 376 -7.10 17.02 23.83
C THR A 376 -6.00 18.07 23.76
N GLU A 377 -5.99 18.87 22.68
CA GLU A 377 -4.90 19.77 22.26
C GLU A 377 -3.52 19.10 22.12
N GLU A 378 -3.45 17.76 22.11
CA GLU A 378 -2.18 17.02 21.99
C GLU A 378 -1.63 17.09 20.54
N THR A 379 -0.33 17.39 20.43
CA THR A 379 0.40 17.33 19.15
C THR A 379 0.79 15.89 18.82
N VAL A 380 -0.16 15.13 18.28
CA VAL A 380 -0.01 13.69 17.95
C VAL A 380 1.05 13.41 16.86
N TRP A 381 1.46 14.41 16.07
CA TRP A 381 2.51 14.29 15.06
C TRP A 381 3.19 15.64 14.76
N SER A 382 4.48 15.60 14.40
CA SER A 382 5.14 16.75 13.76
C SER A 382 6.17 16.32 12.71
N GLY A 383 6.42 17.17 11.72
CA GLY A 383 7.36 16.88 10.64
C GLY A 383 7.78 18.12 9.84
N THR A 384 9.08 18.38 9.76
CA THR A 384 9.63 19.46 8.93
C THR A 384 9.82 19.01 7.48
N ILE A 385 9.12 19.62 6.54
CA ILE A 385 9.39 19.56 5.09
C ILE A 385 10.56 20.51 4.79
N ARG A 386 11.56 20.04 4.05
CA ARG A 386 12.73 20.81 3.61
C ARG A 386 12.77 20.88 2.08
N GLU A 387 13.55 21.80 1.53
CA GLU A 387 13.65 21.98 0.07
C GLU A 387 14.07 20.69 -0.66
N GLY A 388 15.07 19.97 -0.14
CA GLY A 388 15.53 18.69 -0.69
C GLY A 388 14.52 17.52 -0.61
N ASP A 389 13.44 17.67 0.17
CA ASP A 389 12.32 16.72 0.18
C ASP A 389 11.33 16.98 -0.97
N CYS A 390 11.32 18.22 -1.48
CA CYS A 390 10.36 18.71 -2.48
C CYS A 390 10.82 18.47 -3.93
N VAL A 391 11.92 17.74 -4.12
CA VAL A 391 12.58 17.46 -5.40
C VAL A 391 12.20 16.05 -5.88
N ASP A 392 11.80 15.94 -7.14
CA ASP A 392 11.55 14.64 -7.77
C ASP A 392 12.88 13.87 -7.97
N LYS A 393 13.07 12.80 -7.18
CA LYS A 393 14.27 11.95 -7.19
C LYS A 393 14.31 10.94 -8.34
N THR A 394 13.31 10.93 -9.24
CA THR A 394 13.33 10.06 -10.42
C THR A 394 14.32 10.53 -11.50
N GLU A 395 14.60 11.82 -11.56
CA GLU A 395 15.63 12.36 -12.46
C GLU A 395 17.03 12.33 -11.83
N LYS A 396 18.04 12.23 -12.71
CA LYS A 396 19.49 12.30 -12.39
C LYS A 396 20.05 11.13 -11.57
N LYS A 397 20.06 9.94 -12.17
CA LYS A 397 21.27 9.09 -12.10
C LYS A 397 22.33 9.68 -13.05
N PRO A 398 23.34 10.43 -12.58
CA PRO A 398 24.36 10.96 -13.48
C PRO A 398 25.16 9.80 -14.10
N ARG A 399 25.25 9.78 -15.43
CA ARG A 399 26.17 8.87 -16.15
C ARG A 399 27.59 9.14 -15.66
N LYS A 400 28.16 8.23 -14.86
CA LYS A 400 29.57 8.29 -14.48
C LYS A 400 30.41 8.30 -15.76
N ARG A 401 31.02 9.44 -16.08
CA ARG A 401 32.11 9.52 -17.05
C ARG A 401 33.24 8.63 -16.54
N THR A 402 33.40 7.46 -17.16
CA THR A 402 34.60 6.65 -16.99
C THR A 402 35.77 7.42 -17.57
N SER A 403 36.66 7.92 -16.72
CA SER A 403 37.91 8.51 -17.17
C SER A 403 38.71 7.43 -17.91
N SER A 404 38.87 7.61 -19.22
CA SER A 404 39.67 6.73 -20.06
C SER A 404 41.11 6.75 -19.56
N ARG A 405 41.58 5.62 -19.02
CA ARG A 405 43.00 5.44 -18.67
C ARG A 405 43.84 5.73 -19.90
N GLN A 406 44.71 6.74 -19.83
CA GLN A 406 45.79 6.86 -20.80
C GLN A 406 46.65 5.60 -20.74
N ARG A 407 46.91 5.00 -21.90
CA ARG A 407 48.06 4.12 -22.10
C ARG A 407 48.74 4.56 -23.38
N SER A 408 50.03 4.85 -23.27
CA SER A 408 50.88 5.41 -24.31
C SER A 408 51.56 4.32 -25.12
N SER A 409 51.48 4.40 -26.45
CA SER A 409 52.48 3.86 -27.37
C SER A 409 52.39 4.57 -28.73
N SER A 410 53.54 4.82 -29.35
CA SER A 410 53.69 5.61 -30.59
C SER A 410 53.51 4.75 -31.87
N PRO A 411 53.34 5.35 -33.07
CA PRO A 411 52.95 4.63 -34.28
C PRO A 411 54.11 4.25 -35.24
N SER A 412 53.88 3.22 -36.04
CA SER A 412 54.53 2.81 -37.30
C SER A 412 53.68 1.66 -37.87
N GLU A 413 53.39 1.50 -39.17
CA GLU A 413 53.65 2.36 -40.35
C GLU A 413 52.66 2.04 -41.50
N GLU A 414 52.82 2.77 -42.60
CA GLU A 414 52.28 2.60 -43.97
C GLU A 414 52.30 1.16 -44.55
N GLU A 415 51.70 0.86 -45.72
CA GLU A 415 50.45 1.30 -46.39
C GLU A 415 50.24 0.36 -47.61
N THR A 416 49.02 0.30 -48.17
CA THR A 416 48.67 -0.25 -49.51
C THR A 416 49.00 -1.72 -49.86
N ALA A 417 48.01 -2.42 -50.40
CA ALA A 417 48.01 -2.84 -51.82
C ALA A 417 46.66 -3.47 -52.21
N CYS A 418 46.21 -3.22 -53.44
CA CYS A 418 44.91 -3.71 -53.93
C CYS A 418 45.00 -5.11 -54.56
N LYS A 419 43.90 -5.88 -54.52
CA LYS A 419 43.14 -6.28 -55.74
C LYS A 419 41.85 -7.06 -55.42
N ARG A 420 40.80 -6.78 -56.20
CA ARG A 420 39.62 -7.66 -56.38
C ARG A 420 39.92 -8.73 -57.44
N PRO A 421 39.26 -9.89 -57.40
CA PRO A 421 38.21 -10.17 -58.39
C PRO A 421 36.77 -10.23 -57.81
N ARG A 422 35.83 -10.82 -58.56
CA ARG A 422 34.36 -10.79 -58.36
C ARG A 422 33.75 -12.16 -58.73
N PHE A 423 32.44 -12.34 -58.46
CA PHE A 423 31.61 -13.57 -58.56
C PHE A 423 31.79 -14.47 -57.32
N GLN A 424 30.74 -14.80 -56.54
CA GLN A 424 29.51 -15.59 -56.82
C GLN A 424 29.82 -17.10 -57.02
N ASP A 425 29.18 -18.05 -56.32
CA ASP A 425 28.00 -17.95 -55.42
C ASP A 425 28.01 -18.97 -54.24
N GLU A 426 27.04 -18.81 -53.32
CA GLU A 426 26.60 -19.66 -52.18
C GLU A 426 27.50 -20.80 -51.63
N SER A 427 27.98 -20.67 -50.37
CA SER A 427 27.45 -21.42 -49.20
C SER A 427 28.22 -21.11 -47.88
N ASP A 428 27.60 -21.42 -46.73
CA ASP A 428 27.98 -21.32 -45.31
C ASP A 428 29.42 -20.88 -44.88
N GLY A 429 29.52 -19.95 -43.90
CA GLY A 429 30.83 -19.56 -43.33
C GLY A 429 30.90 -18.38 -42.34
N VAL A 430 30.07 -18.34 -41.30
CA VAL A 430 30.03 -17.36 -40.18
C VAL A 430 31.38 -16.75 -39.73
N LYS A 431 31.56 -15.40 -39.77
CA LYS A 431 31.63 -14.54 -38.54
C LYS A 431 31.70 -13.01 -38.73
N THR A 432 30.97 -12.30 -37.85
CA THR A 432 31.21 -10.95 -37.29
C THR A 432 31.70 -9.78 -38.17
N GLY A 433 30.78 -8.87 -38.49
CA GLY A 433 31.00 -7.42 -38.34
C GLY A 433 30.11 -6.91 -37.20
N ILE A 434 30.63 -6.08 -36.29
CA ILE A 434 29.87 -5.60 -35.12
C ILE A 434 28.91 -4.49 -35.54
N THR A 435 27.60 -4.70 -35.34
CA THR A 435 26.56 -3.69 -35.58
C THR A 435 25.86 -3.30 -34.29
N LEU A 436 25.65 -1.99 -34.14
CA LEU A 436 24.94 -1.30 -33.06
C LEU A 436 23.52 -1.87 -32.81
N ASP A 437 22.95 -1.58 -31.63
CA ASP A 437 21.59 -1.98 -31.23
C ASP A 437 20.56 -1.84 -32.36
N GLN A 438 20.21 -2.98 -32.97
CA GLN A 438 19.39 -3.00 -34.16
C GLN A 438 17.90 -2.90 -33.78
N ASP A 439 17.14 -2.04 -34.44
CA ASP A 439 15.68 -1.99 -34.24
C ASP A 439 15.00 -3.29 -34.69
N MET A 440 13.76 -3.49 -34.23
CA MET A 440 12.88 -4.57 -34.67
C MET A 440 12.78 -4.63 -36.19
N SER A 441 13.09 -5.77 -36.79
CA SER A 441 12.90 -5.98 -38.22
C SER A 441 11.40 -6.10 -38.56
N GLU A 442 11.02 -5.73 -39.78
CA GLU A 442 9.62 -5.82 -40.23
C GLU A 442 9.06 -7.25 -40.16
N LYS A 443 9.92 -8.26 -40.34
CA LYS A 443 9.57 -9.68 -40.14
C LYS A 443 9.17 -9.98 -38.69
N GLN A 444 9.82 -9.36 -37.70
CA GLN A 444 9.46 -9.49 -36.28
C GLN A 444 8.17 -8.73 -35.95
N LEU A 445 8.00 -7.52 -36.51
CA LEU A 445 6.74 -6.76 -36.37
C LEU A 445 5.56 -7.54 -36.97
N LEU A 446 5.73 -8.18 -38.13
CA LEU A 446 4.71 -9.02 -38.76
C LEU A 446 4.44 -10.31 -37.96
N GLN A 447 5.45 -10.90 -37.33
CA GLN A 447 5.26 -12.05 -36.43
C GLN A 447 4.42 -11.67 -35.20
N LEU A 448 4.58 -10.46 -34.66
CA LEU A 448 3.72 -9.93 -33.59
C LEU A 448 2.33 -9.56 -34.10
N ALA A 449 2.22 -8.90 -35.27
CA ALA A 449 0.93 -8.54 -35.88
C ALA A 449 0.02 -9.75 -36.16
N LYS A 450 0.59 -10.96 -36.29
CA LYS A 450 -0.13 -12.24 -36.37
C LYS A 450 -0.56 -12.83 -35.02
N ARG A 451 -0.04 -12.30 -33.90
CA ARG A 451 -0.34 -12.74 -32.52
C ARG A 451 -1.24 -11.77 -31.75
N LEU A 452 -1.24 -10.47 -32.08
CA LEU A 452 -2.25 -9.53 -31.58
C LEU A 452 -3.65 -9.97 -32.04
N GLY A 453 -4.64 -9.90 -31.16
CA GLY A 453 -6.03 -10.28 -31.34
C GLY A 453 -6.93 -9.12 -31.81
N LYS A 454 -8.01 -8.84 -31.08
CA LYS A 454 -8.96 -7.73 -31.40
C LYS A 454 -8.57 -6.43 -30.67
N GLU A 455 -7.85 -6.54 -29.57
CA GLU A 455 -7.35 -5.49 -28.68
C GLU A 455 -6.29 -4.57 -29.31
N TRP A 456 -5.86 -4.82 -30.56
CA TRP A 456 -4.77 -4.07 -31.22
C TRP A 456 -4.98 -2.55 -31.28
N LYS A 457 -6.23 -2.07 -31.27
CA LYS A 457 -6.53 -0.63 -31.14
C LYS A 457 -6.19 -0.08 -29.76
N GLN A 458 -6.48 -0.83 -28.69
CA GLN A 458 -6.12 -0.45 -27.31
C GLN A 458 -4.59 -0.46 -27.15
N VAL A 459 -3.94 -1.53 -27.64
CA VAL A 459 -2.46 -1.63 -27.72
C VAL A 459 -1.87 -0.38 -28.36
N ALA A 460 -2.46 0.11 -29.45
CA ALA A 460 -1.94 1.30 -30.14
C ALA A 460 -2.00 2.59 -29.31
N ILE A 461 -3.06 2.78 -28.50
CA ILE A 461 -3.17 3.93 -27.58
C ILE A 461 -2.06 3.87 -26.51
N PHE A 462 -1.79 2.69 -25.94
CA PHE A 462 -0.66 2.47 -25.01
C PHE A 462 0.72 2.62 -25.69
N LEU A 463 0.78 2.59 -27.02
CA LEU A 463 1.99 2.86 -27.82
C LEU A 463 2.10 4.33 -28.29
N ASP A 464 1.33 5.22 -27.65
CA ASP A 464 1.21 6.67 -27.89
C ASP A 464 0.48 7.08 -29.18
N LEU A 465 -0.14 6.17 -29.95
CA LEU A 465 -0.89 6.54 -31.16
C LEU A 465 -2.22 7.22 -30.80
N ASN A 466 -2.67 8.15 -31.63
CA ASN A 466 -3.95 8.83 -31.46
C ASN A 466 -5.08 8.14 -32.28
N SER A 467 -6.35 8.47 -31.97
CA SER A 467 -7.51 7.85 -32.63
C SER A 467 -7.53 8.11 -34.15
N SER A 468 -7.21 9.33 -34.59
CA SER A 468 -7.13 9.69 -36.01
C SER A 468 -6.16 8.80 -36.80
N GLU A 469 -4.98 8.47 -36.26
CA GLU A 469 -4.04 7.55 -36.90
C GLU A 469 -4.60 6.13 -37.02
N LEU A 470 -5.46 5.69 -36.09
CA LEU A 470 -6.10 4.37 -36.15
C LEU A 470 -7.22 4.32 -37.19
N ASP A 471 -7.93 5.43 -37.36
CA ASP A 471 -8.95 5.57 -38.38
C ASP A 471 -8.31 5.70 -39.79
N ASP A 472 -7.20 6.43 -39.92
CA ASP A 472 -6.37 6.48 -41.13
C ASP A 472 -5.81 5.09 -41.49
N ILE A 473 -5.25 4.35 -40.52
CA ILE A 473 -4.76 2.96 -40.73
C ILE A 473 -5.91 2.03 -41.15
N GLN A 474 -7.10 2.18 -40.57
CA GLN A 474 -8.28 1.38 -40.92
C GLN A 474 -8.88 1.76 -42.29
N ALA A 475 -8.78 3.02 -42.71
CA ALA A 475 -9.21 3.47 -44.03
C ALA A 475 -8.22 3.06 -45.14
N ALA A 476 -6.91 3.11 -44.84
CA ALA A 476 -5.82 2.80 -45.76
C ALA A 476 -5.41 1.31 -45.79
N GLU A 477 -6.10 0.44 -45.06
CA GLU A 477 -5.85 -1.01 -45.08
C GLU A 477 -7.10 -1.83 -44.76
N LYS A 478 -7.34 -2.88 -45.54
CA LYS A 478 -8.49 -3.78 -45.36
C LYS A 478 -8.13 -5.07 -44.61
N ASP A 479 -6.86 -5.51 -44.69
CA ASP A 479 -6.42 -6.69 -43.94
C ASP A 479 -6.06 -6.34 -42.50
N VAL A 480 -6.68 -7.04 -41.53
CA VAL A 480 -6.53 -6.73 -40.09
C VAL A 480 -5.14 -7.08 -39.55
N THR A 481 -4.41 -8.01 -40.16
CA THR A 481 -3.00 -8.27 -39.82
C THR A 481 -2.08 -7.19 -40.40
N MET A 482 -2.39 -6.65 -41.58
CA MET A 482 -1.67 -5.52 -42.16
C MET A 482 -1.98 -4.19 -41.43
N GLN A 483 -3.20 -3.99 -40.90
CA GLN A 483 -3.51 -2.88 -39.98
C GLN A 483 -2.62 -2.94 -38.73
N LYS A 484 -2.50 -4.12 -38.10
CA LYS A 484 -1.62 -4.36 -36.94
C LYS A 484 -0.15 -4.14 -37.28
N LEU A 485 0.31 -4.56 -38.47
CA LEU A 485 1.68 -4.28 -38.92
C LEU A 485 1.89 -2.77 -39.12
N LYS A 486 0.98 -2.07 -39.80
CA LYS A 486 1.04 -0.62 -40.01
C LYS A 486 1.10 0.14 -38.67
N MET A 487 0.28 -0.24 -37.70
CA MET A 487 0.32 0.29 -36.32
C MET A 487 1.70 0.10 -35.67
N LEU A 488 2.28 -1.11 -35.72
CA LEU A 488 3.60 -1.40 -35.17
C LEU A 488 4.74 -0.68 -35.93
N VAL A 489 4.57 -0.44 -37.23
CA VAL A 489 5.53 0.35 -38.05
C VAL A 489 5.45 1.85 -37.70
N VAL A 490 4.24 2.39 -37.48
CA VAL A 490 4.05 3.78 -36.99
C VAL A 490 4.68 3.95 -35.61
N TRP A 491 4.42 3.04 -34.66
CA TRP A 491 5.12 3.03 -33.36
C TRP A 491 6.64 3.02 -33.53
N LYS A 492 7.18 2.15 -34.40
CA LYS A 492 8.62 2.09 -34.67
C LYS A 492 9.16 3.43 -35.21
N SER A 493 8.47 4.07 -36.15
CA SER A 493 8.93 5.34 -36.75
C SER A 493 8.97 6.53 -35.78
N ARG A 494 8.30 6.42 -34.62
CA ARG A 494 8.24 7.45 -33.58
C ARG A 494 9.36 7.34 -32.54
N ARG A 495 10.11 6.23 -32.49
CA ARG A 495 11.25 6.03 -31.58
C ARG A 495 12.56 6.35 -32.29
N ARG A 496 13.63 6.66 -31.54
CA ARG A 496 14.95 6.91 -32.16
C ARG A 496 15.57 5.59 -32.64
N PRO A 497 16.45 5.58 -33.65
CA PRO A 497 17.14 4.37 -34.07
C PRO A 497 17.90 3.71 -32.90
N GLY A 498 17.59 2.43 -32.64
CA GLY A 498 18.08 1.66 -31.50
C GLY A 498 17.12 1.62 -30.29
N GLU A 499 16.07 2.44 -30.24
CA GLU A 499 15.05 2.41 -29.18
C GLU A 499 13.86 1.48 -29.53
N ALA A 500 13.60 1.19 -30.81
CA ALA A 500 12.46 0.38 -31.25
C ALA A 500 12.76 -1.13 -31.14
N THR A 501 13.06 -1.59 -29.92
CA THR A 501 13.44 -2.99 -29.61
C THR A 501 12.27 -3.81 -29.06
N ALA A 502 12.39 -5.14 -29.13
CA ALA A 502 11.42 -6.07 -28.52
C ALA A 502 11.26 -5.86 -27.01
N TYR A 503 12.35 -5.48 -26.31
CA TYR A 503 12.33 -5.18 -24.89
C TYR A 503 11.54 -3.89 -24.59
N GLN A 504 11.79 -2.82 -25.35
CA GLN A 504 11.07 -1.55 -25.17
C GLN A 504 9.59 -1.69 -25.53
N LEU A 505 9.25 -2.47 -26.57
CA LEU A 505 7.87 -2.81 -26.89
C LEU A 505 7.21 -3.62 -25.77
N GLY A 506 7.89 -4.66 -25.26
CA GLY A 506 7.39 -5.47 -24.15
C GLY A 506 7.15 -4.66 -22.87
N LYS A 507 8.05 -3.74 -22.53
CA LYS A 507 7.87 -2.84 -21.39
C LYS A 507 6.69 -1.87 -21.58
N SER A 508 6.54 -1.29 -22.77
CA SER A 508 5.38 -0.43 -23.09
C SER A 508 4.04 -1.17 -23.11
N LEU A 509 4.06 -2.52 -23.07
CA LEU A 509 2.88 -3.38 -23.01
C LEU A 509 2.80 -4.19 -21.70
N GLU A 510 3.64 -3.87 -20.70
CA GLU A 510 3.61 -4.50 -19.36
C GLU A 510 2.46 -3.95 -18.49
N GLU A 511 1.84 -2.83 -18.89
CA GLU A 511 0.74 -2.16 -18.21
C GLU A 511 -0.66 -2.52 -18.79
N LEU A 512 -0.72 -3.47 -19.73
CA LEU A 512 -1.96 -3.94 -20.38
C LEU A 512 -2.37 -5.33 -19.86
N ASP A 513 -3.36 -5.38 -18.95
CA ASP A 513 -3.89 -6.63 -18.38
C ASP A 513 -4.53 -7.58 -19.44
N ASP A 514 -5.02 -7.04 -20.57
CA ASP A 514 -5.77 -7.78 -21.61
C ASP A 514 -4.92 -8.27 -22.80
N LEU A 515 -3.58 -8.19 -22.74
CA LEU A 515 -2.72 -8.61 -23.86
C LEU A 515 -2.62 -10.15 -23.95
N PRO A 516 -2.79 -10.78 -25.14
CA PRO A 516 -2.68 -12.23 -25.28
C PRO A 516 -1.30 -12.77 -24.83
N THR A 517 -1.30 -13.87 -24.07
CA THR A 517 -0.08 -14.51 -23.53
C THR A 517 0.92 -14.88 -24.63
N GLU A 518 0.44 -15.19 -25.84
CA GLU A 518 1.24 -15.46 -27.03
C GLU A 518 2.08 -14.24 -27.46
N VAL A 519 1.59 -13.02 -27.26
CA VAL A 519 2.31 -11.78 -27.58
C VAL A 519 3.42 -11.55 -26.58
N HIS A 520 3.14 -11.66 -25.27
CA HIS A 520 4.16 -11.60 -24.23
C HIS A 520 5.26 -12.66 -24.43
N GLN A 521 4.87 -13.91 -24.72
CA GLN A 521 5.83 -14.99 -24.98
C GLN A 521 6.64 -14.71 -26.26
N THR A 522 6.02 -14.26 -27.35
CA THR A 522 6.74 -13.91 -28.59
C THR A 522 7.75 -12.76 -28.37
N LEU A 523 7.39 -11.73 -27.59
CA LEU A 523 8.31 -10.64 -27.24
C LEU A 523 9.46 -11.13 -26.36
N LYS A 524 9.17 -11.96 -25.36
CA LYS A 524 10.16 -12.60 -24.47
C LYS A 524 11.13 -13.48 -25.25
N ASP A 525 10.64 -14.25 -26.21
CA ASP A 525 11.46 -15.06 -27.11
C ASP A 525 12.33 -14.20 -28.03
N MET A 526 11.82 -13.08 -28.55
CA MET A 526 12.62 -12.13 -29.34
C MET A 526 13.73 -11.43 -28.53
N VAL A 527 13.53 -11.23 -27.22
CA VAL A 527 14.57 -10.73 -26.31
C VAL A 527 15.58 -11.84 -25.96
N ASN A 528 15.11 -13.04 -25.60
CA ASN A 528 15.97 -14.15 -25.21
C ASN A 528 16.86 -14.65 -26.36
N ASN A 529 16.33 -14.74 -27.58
CA ASN A 529 17.12 -15.11 -28.78
C ASN A 529 18.15 -14.04 -29.18
N ARG A 530 18.15 -12.85 -28.55
CA ARG A 530 19.22 -11.85 -28.66
C ARG A 530 20.33 -12.02 -27.63
N ALA A 531 20.04 -12.62 -26.47
CA ALA A 531 21.03 -12.90 -25.43
C ALA A 531 21.86 -14.18 -25.70
N ALA A 532 21.49 -14.96 -26.72
CA ALA A 532 22.08 -16.26 -27.06
C ALA A 532 22.91 -16.24 -28.37
N LYS A 533 23.48 -15.09 -28.76
CA LYS A 533 24.30 -14.90 -29.97
C LYS A 533 25.53 -14.03 -29.74
#